data_AF-A0A7R9BBF9-F1
#
_entry.id   AF-A0A7R9BBF9-F1
#
_cell.length_a   1.000
_cell.length_b   1.000
_cell.length_c   1.000
_cell.angle_alpha   90.00
_cell.angle_beta   90.00
_cell.angle_gamma   90.00
#
_symmetry.space_group_name_H-M   'P 1'
#
loop_
_entity.id
_entity.type
_entity.pdbx_description
1 polymer ?
#
loop_
_entity_poly.entity_id
_entity_poly.type
_entity_poly.pdbx_seq_one_letter_code
_entity_poly.pdbx_strand_id
1 'polypeptide(L)'
;MSDQAMCTLIQLLDLEGPLSKVATVFKSIGKRGGEVASLATQAFHELETVIGHADALGVKCRVVVAPGLAYNCHHYSGVMCQFVCQLNTRRGRRGMEVVAAGGRYDAMLASFRYQCLRFSLL
;
A
#
# COMPACT_ATOMS: atom_id res chain seq x y z
N MET A 1 -6.17 -12.71 -21.73
CA MET A 1 -4.90 -12.71 -20.96
C MET A 1 -4.39 -14.14 -20.92
N SER A 2 -3.08 -14.38 -21.07
CA SER A 2 -2.53 -15.74 -20.99
C SER A 2 -2.51 -16.25 -19.56
N ASP A 3 -2.66 -17.56 -19.34
CA ASP A 3 -2.57 -18.20 -18.01
C ASP A 3 -1.28 -17.82 -17.27
N GLN A 4 -0.16 -17.72 -17.99
CA GLN A 4 1.12 -17.29 -17.41
C GLN A 4 1.09 -15.88 -16.82
N ALA A 5 0.34 -14.97 -17.46
CA ALA A 5 0.19 -13.60 -16.96
C ALA A 5 -0.69 -13.57 -15.71
N MET A 6 -1.74 -14.40 -15.66
CA MET A 6 -2.59 -14.56 -14.48
C MET A 6 -1.82 -15.15 -13.30
N CYS A 7 -1.04 -16.21 -13.51
CA CYS A 7 -0.19 -16.79 -12.45
C CYS A 7 0.80 -15.76 -11.90
N THR A 8 1.43 -14.98 -12.77
CA THR A 8 2.38 -13.93 -12.36
C THR A 8 1.68 -12.84 -11.54
N LEU A 9 0.47 -12.45 -11.94
CA LEU A 9 -0.32 -11.46 -11.22
C LEU A 9 -0.75 -11.97 -9.84
N ILE A 10 -1.24 -13.20 -9.73
CA ILE A 10 -1.64 -13.81 -8.46
C ILE A 10 -0.44 -13.89 -7.52
N GLN A 11 0.72 -14.34 -8.01
CA GLN A 11 1.95 -14.37 -7.21
C GLN A 11 2.38 -12.99 -6.70
N LEU A 12 2.13 -11.93 -7.47
CA LEU A 12 2.39 -10.55 -7.05
C LEU A 12 1.40 -10.10 -5.97
N LEU A 13 0.12 -10.47 -6.07
CA LEU A 13 -0.91 -10.11 -5.10
C LEU A 13 -0.73 -10.87 -3.78
N ASP A 14 -0.31 -12.14 -3.82
CA ASP A 14 -0.04 -12.96 -2.64
C ASP A 14 1.32 -12.65 -1.99
N LEU A 15 2.12 -11.77 -2.60
CA LEU A 15 3.43 -11.42 -2.08
C LEU A 15 3.30 -10.56 -0.82
N GLU A 16 3.68 -11.12 0.33
CA GLU A 16 3.82 -10.34 1.56
C GLU A 16 5.18 -10.58 2.23
N GLY A 17 5.78 -9.53 2.78
CA GLY A 17 6.99 -9.66 3.57
C GLY A 17 7.75 -8.35 3.81
N PRO A 18 9.00 -8.43 4.29
CA PRO A 18 9.84 -7.24 4.41
C PRO A 18 10.12 -6.64 3.04
N LEU A 19 10.46 -5.35 3.01
CA LEU A 19 10.77 -4.61 1.78
C LEU A 19 11.84 -5.32 0.92
N SER A 20 12.83 -5.95 1.55
CA SER A 20 13.88 -6.72 0.88
C SER A 20 13.35 -7.91 0.07
N LYS A 21 12.29 -8.58 0.53
CA LYS A 21 11.64 -9.68 -0.20
C LYS A 21 10.91 -9.14 -1.44
N VAL A 22 10.25 -7.99 -1.29
CA VAL A 22 9.46 -7.35 -2.35
C VAL A 22 10.36 -6.71 -3.43
N ALA A 23 11.56 -6.26 -3.03
CA ALA A 23 12.53 -5.61 -3.91
C ALA A 23 12.86 -6.43 -5.17
N THR A 24 12.99 -7.75 -5.06
CA THR A 24 13.32 -8.61 -6.20
C THR A 24 12.26 -8.54 -7.29
N VAL A 25 10.97 -8.51 -6.90
CA VAL A 25 9.85 -8.46 -7.83
C VAL A 25 9.75 -7.08 -8.48
N PHE A 26 9.84 -6.01 -7.69
CA PHE A 26 9.82 -4.64 -8.22
C PHE A 26 11.00 -4.35 -9.15
N LYS A 27 12.21 -4.84 -8.83
CA LYS A 27 13.37 -4.74 -9.72
C LYS A 27 13.16 -5.49 -11.04
N SER A 28 12.49 -6.64 -11.02
CA SER A 28 12.14 -7.38 -12.24
C SER A 28 11.17 -6.60 -13.13
N ILE A 29 10.18 -5.93 -12.53
CA ILE A 29 9.23 -5.05 -13.24
C ILE A 29 9.96 -3.83 -13.81
N GLY A 30 10.81 -3.17 -13.01
CA GLY A 30 11.57 -1.98 -13.42
C GLY A 30 12.46 -2.20 -14.65
N LYS A 31 12.97 -3.43 -14.85
CA LYS A 31 13.79 -3.79 -16.02
C LYS A 31 13.01 -3.83 -17.35
N ARG A 32 11.67 -3.90 -17.31
CA ARG A 32 10.84 -4.03 -18.51
C ARG A 32 10.65 -2.71 -19.28
N GLY A 33 11.02 -1.57 -18.67
CA GLY A 33 10.87 -0.25 -19.24
C GLY A 33 9.41 0.21 -19.39
N GLY A 34 9.22 1.43 -19.89
CA GLY A 34 7.90 2.03 -20.06
C GLY A 34 7.27 2.57 -18.77
N GLU A 35 6.03 3.06 -18.89
CA GLU A 35 5.31 3.75 -17.82
C GLU A 35 5.10 2.87 -16.58
N VAL A 36 4.70 1.61 -16.76
CA VAL A 36 4.48 0.66 -15.66
C VAL A 36 5.77 0.40 -14.88
N ALA A 37 6.91 0.29 -15.57
CA ALA A 37 8.20 0.14 -14.92
C ALA A 37 8.58 1.38 -14.12
N SER A 38 8.36 2.58 -14.67
CA SER A 38 8.59 3.85 -13.98
C SER A 38 7.74 3.96 -12.71
N LEU A 39 6.44 3.66 -12.80
CA LEU A 39 5.52 3.67 -11.66
C LEU A 39 5.93 2.66 -10.59
N ALA A 40 6.32 1.44 -10.98
CA ALA A 40 6.80 0.45 -10.03
C ALA A 40 8.08 0.91 -9.32
N THR A 41 9.06 1.44 -10.06
CA THR A 41 10.30 1.97 -9.47
C THR A 41 10.04 3.12 -8.51
N GLN A 42 9.16 4.06 -8.89
CA GLN A 42 8.76 5.16 -8.02
C GLN A 42 8.06 4.64 -6.75
N ALA A 43 7.07 3.75 -6.89
CA ALA A 43 6.36 3.18 -5.76
C ALA A 43 7.30 2.45 -4.79
N PHE A 44 8.30 1.74 -5.30
CA PHE A 44 9.31 1.08 -4.47
C PHE A 44 10.15 2.09 -3.67
N HIS A 45 10.60 3.18 -4.30
CA HIS A 45 11.36 4.23 -3.63
C HIS A 45 10.51 4.99 -2.59
N GLU A 46 9.23 5.25 -2.88
CA GLU A 46 8.30 5.85 -1.93
C GLU A 46 8.12 4.95 -0.69
N LEU A 47 8.01 3.63 -0.88
CA LEU A 47 7.97 2.67 0.24
C LEU A 47 9.27 2.69 1.06
N GLU A 48 10.44 2.70 0.42
CA GLU A 48 11.74 2.85 1.11
C GLU A 48 11.78 4.11 1.96
N THR A 49 11.32 5.23 1.40
CA THR A 49 11.29 6.54 2.08
C THR A 49 10.36 6.52 3.28
N VAL A 50 9.12 6.03 3.11
CA VAL A 50 8.13 5.97 4.20
C VAL A 50 8.57 5.05 5.32
N ILE A 51 9.14 3.89 4.99
CA ILE A 51 9.67 2.94 5.99
C ILE A 51 10.85 3.56 6.74
N GLY A 52 11.78 4.22 6.03
CA GLY A 52 12.91 4.91 6.65
C GLY A 52 12.47 6.06 7.57
N HIS A 53 11.45 6.83 7.18
CA HIS A 53 10.88 7.86 8.06
C HIS A 53 10.18 7.28 9.27
N ALA A 54 9.43 6.19 9.13
CA ALA A 54 8.81 5.51 10.25
C ALA A 54 9.86 5.04 11.28
N ASP A 55 10.96 4.43 10.80
CA ASP A 55 12.08 4.02 11.65
C ASP A 55 12.72 5.22 12.37
N ALA A 56 13.01 6.32 11.63
CA ALA A 56 13.56 7.54 12.20
C ALA A 56 12.65 8.20 13.25
N LEU A 57 11.33 8.04 13.15
CA LEU A 57 10.34 8.49 14.13
C LEU A 57 10.18 7.53 15.32
N GLY A 58 10.92 6.41 15.35
CA GLY A 58 10.91 5.43 16.43
C GLY A 58 9.75 4.44 16.36
N VAL A 59 9.14 4.25 15.18
CA VAL A 59 8.10 3.23 14.98
C VAL A 59 8.71 1.84 15.10
N LYS A 60 8.35 1.11 16.15
CA LYS A 60 8.91 -0.22 16.45
C LYS A 60 8.09 -1.39 15.90
N CYS A 61 6.89 -1.13 15.38
CA CYS A 61 6.06 -2.20 14.86
C CYS A 61 6.65 -2.77 13.57
N ARG A 62 6.54 -4.08 13.38
CA ARG A 62 6.99 -4.75 12.15
C ARG A 62 6.21 -4.20 10.95
N VAL A 63 6.95 -3.70 9.96
CA VAL A 63 6.36 -3.32 8.67
C VAL A 63 6.38 -4.52 7.72
N VAL A 64 5.23 -4.80 7.11
CA VAL A 64 5.06 -5.80 6.05
C VAL A 64 4.57 -5.07 4.80
N VAL A 65 5.27 -5.27 3.69
CA VAL A 65 4.88 -4.77 2.38
C VAL A 65 4.05 -5.84 1.68
N ALA A 66 2.87 -5.46 1.24
CA ALA A 66 1.89 -6.33 0.59
C ALA A 66 1.30 -5.63 -0.64
N PRO A 67 1.80 -5.90 -1.87
CA PRO A 67 1.24 -5.31 -3.08
C PRO A 67 -0.23 -5.69 -3.33
N GLY A 68 -0.69 -6.81 -2.74
CA GLY A 68 -2.10 -7.22 -2.75
C GLY A 68 -3.02 -6.38 -1.85
N LEU A 69 -2.49 -5.45 -1.04
CA LEU A 69 -3.28 -4.55 -0.22
C LEU A 69 -3.96 -3.48 -1.10
N ALA A 70 -5.04 -3.86 -1.78
CA ALA A 70 -5.70 -3.04 -2.81
C ALA A 70 -7.19 -2.74 -2.52
N TYR A 71 -7.63 -2.90 -1.27
CA TYR A 71 -9.03 -2.62 -0.90
C TYR A 71 -9.36 -1.13 -1.10
N ASN A 72 -10.42 -0.84 -1.88
CA ASN A 72 -10.82 0.51 -2.29
C ASN A 72 -9.66 1.33 -2.90
N CYS A 73 -8.79 0.68 -3.70
CA CYS A 73 -7.61 1.31 -4.29
C CYS A 73 -7.90 2.59 -5.08
N HIS A 74 -9.11 2.73 -5.64
CA HIS A 74 -9.55 3.94 -6.35
C HIS A 74 -9.57 5.21 -5.50
N HIS A 75 -9.59 5.09 -4.17
CA HIS A 75 -9.53 6.25 -3.26
C HIS A 75 -8.10 6.72 -2.99
N TYR A 76 -7.10 5.89 -3.25
CA TYR A 76 -5.72 6.15 -2.89
C TYR A 76 -4.90 6.61 -4.09
N SER A 77 -3.97 7.53 -3.86
CA SER A 77 -3.02 8.06 -4.83
C SER A 77 -1.57 7.72 -4.48
N GLY A 78 -1.34 6.88 -3.47
CA GLY A 78 0.00 6.51 -3.01
C GLY A 78 -0.05 5.36 -2.00
N VAL A 79 0.79 5.43 -0.96
CA VAL A 79 0.86 4.40 0.09
C VAL A 79 -0.50 4.14 0.72
N MET A 80 -0.82 2.86 0.87
CA MET A 80 -1.90 2.32 1.69
C MET A 80 -1.29 1.56 2.86
N CYS A 81 -1.88 1.67 4.04
CA CYS A 81 -1.41 0.95 5.22
C CYS A 81 -2.57 0.45 6.08
N GLN A 82 -2.31 -0.66 6.76
CA GLN A 82 -3.16 -1.20 7.82
C GLN A 82 -2.29 -1.47 9.05
N PHE A 83 -2.85 -1.18 10.22
CA PHE A 83 -2.32 -1.59 11.50
C PHE A 83 -3.14 -2.78 11.96
N VAL A 84 -2.46 -3.91 12.12
CA VAL A 84 -3.07 -5.16 12.57
C VAL A 84 -2.54 -5.52 13.94
N CYS A 85 -3.42 -6.03 14.80
CA CYS A 85 -3.01 -6.58 16.08
C CYS A 85 -3.68 -7.93 16.33
N GLN A 86 -3.00 -8.78 17.10
CA GLN A 86 -3.58 -10.04 17.55
C GLN A 86 -4.46 -9.76 18.77
N LEU A 87 -5.78 -9.84 18.59
CA LEU A 87 -6.72 -9.64 19.69
C LEU A 87 -7.05 -10.99 20.32
N ASN A 88 -6.77 -11.13 21.62
CA ASN A 88 -7.24 -12.26 22.40
C ASN A 88 -8.70 -12.05 22.76
N THR A 89 -9.61 -12.58 21.94
CA THR A 89 -11.04 -12.55 22.25
C THR A 89 -11.39 -13.59 23.32
N ARG A 90 -12.34 -13.28 24.23
CA ARG A 90 -12.84 -14.23 25.25
C ARG A 90 -13.39 -15.54 24.67
N ARG A 91 -13.68 -15.58 23.36
CA ARG A 91 -14.18 -16.76 22.63
C ARG A 91 -13.10 -17.56 21.91
N GLY A 92 -11.82 -17.28 22.15
CA GLY A 92 -10.70 -18.09 21.64
C GLY A 92 -10.33 -17.89 20.16
N ARG A 93 -10.94 -16.93 19.46
CA ARG A 93 -10.48 -16.57 18.11
C ARG A 93 -9.18 -15.78 18.22
N ARG A 94 -8.06 -16.42 17.87
CA ARG A 94 -6.74 -15.81 17.67
C ARG A 94 -6.62 -15.40 16.20
N GLY A 95 -7.20 -14.26 15.84
CA GLY A 95 -7.02 -13.64 14.52
C GLY A 95 -6.17 -12.37 14.62
N MET A 96 -5.51 -12.00 13.52
CA MET A 96 -5.08 -10.60 13.35
C MET A 96 -6.30 -9.78 12.93
N GLU A 97 -6.57 -8.69 13.64
CA GLU A 97 -7.63 -7.76 13.32
C GLU A 97 -7.03 -6.41 12.93
N VAL A 98 -7.61 -5.77 11.91
CA VAL A 98 -7.26 -4.41 11.50
C VAL A 98 -7.85 -3.44 12.52
N VAL A 99 -6.99 -2.72 13.24
CA VAL A 99 -7.39 -1.71 14.23
C VAL A 99 -7.32 -0.28 13.70
N ALA A 100 -6.54 -0.05 12.65
CA ALA A 100 -6.51 1.21 11.92
C ALA A 100 -6.11 0.97 10.46
N ALA A 101 -6.59 1.82 9.56
CA ALA A 101 -6.22 1.81 8.15
C ALA A 101 -6.15 3.24 7.62
N GLY A 102 -5.32 3.45 6.60
CA GLY A 102 -5.18 4.77 5.98
C GLY A 102 -4.29 4.74 4.75
N GLY A 103 -3.98 5.92 4.24
CA GLY A 103 -3.13 6.10 3.08
C GLY A 103 -3.15 7.52 2.54
N ARG A 104 -2.54 7.73 1.36
CA ARG A 104 -2.58 9.01 0.64
C ARG A 104 -3.75 9.03 -0.35
N TYR A 105 -4.59 10.08 -0.33
CA TYR A 105 -5.85 10.17 -1.09
C TYR A 105 -6.04 11.56 -1.72
N ASP A 106 -5.08 12.00 -2.53
CA ASP A 106 -4.98 13.38 -3.02
C ASP A 106 -6.20 13.83 -3.84
N ALA A 107 -6.74 12.94 -4.69
CA ALA A 107 -7.92 13.23 -5.51
C ALA A 107 -9.17 13.48 -4.66
N MET A 108 -9.32 12.72 -3.57
CA MET A 108 -10.42 12.91 -2.62
C MET A 108 -10.28 14.23 -1.86
N LEU A 109 -9.06 14.60 -1.44
CA LEU A 109 -8.84 15.90 -0.80
C LEU A 109 -9.14 17.07 -1.75
N ALA A 110 -8.80 16.94 -3.03
CA ALA A 110 -9.10 17.96 -4.03
C ALA A 110 -10.61 18.15 -4.22
N SER A 111 -11.40 17.06 -4.22
CA SER A 111 -12.86 17.16 -4.37
C SER A 111 -13.52 17.83 -3.16
N PHE A 112 -13.06 17.55 -1.93
CA PHE A 112 -13.55 18.23 -0.74
C PHE A 112 -13.23 19.73 -0.75
N ARG A 113 -12.00 20.11 -1.13
CA ARG A 113 -11.62 21.52 -1.25
C ARG A 113 -12.52 22.27 -2.22
N TYR A 114 -12.81 21.68 -3.37
CA TYR A 114 -13.72 22.26 -4.36
C TYR A 114 -15.13 22.46 -3.78
N GLN A 115 -15.66 21.47 -3.05
CA GLN A 115 -16.96 21.57 -2.41
C GLN A 115 -16.99 22.67 -1.33
N CYS A 116 -15.99 22.72 -0.44
CA CYS A 116 -15.90 23.77 0.58
C CYS A 116 -15.87 25.18 -0.02
N LEU A 117 -15.09 25.39 -1.09
CA LEU A 117 -15.07 26.68 -1.80
C LEU A 117 -16.43 27.03 -2.40
N ARG A 118 -17.13 26.04 -2.98
CA ARG A 118 -18.48 26.25 -3.52
C ARG A 118 -19.50 26.61 -2.42
N PHE A 119 -19.39 26.05 -1.22
CA PHE A 119 -20.24 26.43 -0.08
C PHE A 119 -19.88 27.79 0.52
N SER A 120 -18.62 28.24 0.40
CA SER A 120 -18.18 29.54 0.90
C SER A 120 -18.60 30.71 0.00
N LEU A 121 -19.11 30.41 -1.20
CA LEU A 121 -19.57 31.37 -2.21
C LEU A 121 -21.11 31.42 -2.34
N LEU A 122 -21.83 30.71 -1.45
CA LEU A 122 -23.28 30.75 -1.27
C LEU A 122 -23.62 31.47 0.03
#